data_AF-A0A1S2XH83-F1
#
_entry.id   AF-A0A1S2XH83-F1
#
_cell.length_a   1.000
_cell.length_b   1.000
_cell.length_c   1.000
_cell.angle_alpha   90.00
_cell.angle_beta   90.00
_cell.angle_gamma   90.00
#
_symmetry.space_group_name_H-M   'P 1'
#
loop_
_entity.id
_entity.type
_entity.pdbx_description
1 polymer ?
#
loop_
_entity_poly.entity_id
_entity_poly.type
_entity_poly.pdbx_seq_one_letter_code
_entity_poly.pdbx_strand_id
1 'polypeptide(L)'
;MKEDISKVTKSSNMIILKTTDGVFFKVESKIVKMMETVQSLIDKSEDTATIITLPNIFSDDLAMIINYCKKLLHYEQEETNDAKDEFDVEFENQLSEDDIIERRCKLPRHK
;
A
#
# COMPACT_ATOMS: atom_id res chain seq x y z
N MET A 1 -32.08 11.19 29.80
CA MET A 1 -31.62 9.86 29.36
C MET A 1 -30.37 10.11 28.54
N LYS A 2 -29.30 9.37 28.83
CA LYS A 2 -27.95 9.62 28.34
C LYS A 2 -27.86 9.22 26.86
N GLU A 3 -27.37 10.12 26.02
CA GLU A 3 -26.93 9.79 24.66
C GLU A 3 -25.42 10.07 24.59
N ASP A 4 -24.66 9.15 25.18
CA ASP A 4 -23.21 9.10 25.14
C ASP A 4 -22.81 7.93 24.23
N ILE A 5 -22.88 8.09 22.90
CA ILE A 5 -22.15 7.22 21.94
C ILE A 5 -21.80 8.00 20.66
N SER A 6 -21.02 9.09 20.74
CA SER A 6 -20.32 9.63 19.55
C SER A 6 -18.81 9.72 19.71
N LYS A 7 -18.28 9.19 20.82
CA LYS A 7 -16.84 9.05 21.06
C LYS A 7 -16.42 7.58 21.06
N VAL A 8 -17.06 6.75 20.24
CA VAL A 8 -16.58 5.40 19.94
C VAL A 8 -15.44 5.54 18.94
N THR A 9 -14.25 5.74 19.51
CA THR A 9 -12.99 5.17 19.04
C THR A 9 -12.59 5.47 17.58
N LYS A 10 -11.86 6.58 17.38
CA LYS A 10 -10.76 6.66 16.40
C LYS A 10 -9.65 5.65 16.80
N SER A 11 -9.93 4.36 16.78
CA SER A 11 -9.01 3.29 17.20
C SER A 11 -8.79 2.24 16.11
N SER A 12 -8.83 2.63 14.85
CA SER A 12 -8.27 1.80 13.80
C SER A 12 -7.26 2.64 13.04
N ASN A 13 -6.00 2.62 13.50
CA ASN A 13 -4.83 2.99 12.68
C ASN A 13 -4.66 2.00 11.50
N MET A 14 -5.76 1.48 10.96
CA MET A 14 -5.80 0.48 9.93
C MET A 14 -6.78 0.92 8.85
N ILE A 15 -6.34 0.72 7.61
CA ILE A 15 -6.91 1.21 6.37
C ILE A 15 -7.19 -0.03 5.54
N ILE A 16 -8.34 -0.05 4.87
CA ILE A 16 -8.73 -1.18 4.03
C ILE A 16 -8.44 -0.81 2.58
N LEU A 17 -7.54 -1.55 1.95
CA LEU A 17 -7.25 -1.44 0.53
C LEU A 17 -8.00 -2.54 -0.22
N LYS A 18 -8.76 -2.18 -1.25
CA LYS A 18 -9.44 -3.12 -2.13
C LYS A 18 -8.69 -3.20 -3.45
N THR A 19 -8.29 -4.40 -3.86
CA THR A 19 -7.64 -4.66 -5.15
C THR A 19 -8.64 -4.80 -6.28
N THR A 20 -8.14 -4.81 -7.51
CA THR A 20 -8.94 -5.05 -8.72
C THR A 20 -9.66 -6.39 -8.68
N ASP A 21 -9.05 -7.40 -8.06
CA ASP A 21 -9.64 -8.74 -7.85
C ASP A 21 -10.79 -8.77 -6.83
N GLY A 22 -11.09 -7.62 -6.21
CA GLY A 22 -12.09 -7.53 -5.16
C GLY A 22 -11.62 -8.06 -3.81
N VAL A 23 -10.32 -8.30 -3.63
CA VAL A 23 -9.73 -8.73 -2.35
C VAL A 23 -9.48 -7.50 -1.46
N PHE A 24 -9.74 -7.66 -0.17
CA PHE A 24 -9.58 -6.60 0.84
C PHE A 24 -8.36 -6.86 1.71
N PHE A 25 -7.48 -5.86 1.82
CA PHE A 25 -6.28 -5.89 2.62
C PHE A 25 -6.40 -4.87 3.75
N LYS A 26 -6.27 -5.35 4.98
CA LYS A 26 -6.24 -4.49 6.16
C LYS A 26 -4.79 -4.14 6.48
N VAL A 27 -4.43 -2.87 6.31
CA VAL A 27 -3.05 -2.38 6.37
C VAL A 27 -2.93 -1.27 7.42
N GLU A 28 -1.83 -1.22 8.15
CA GLU A 28 -1.59 -0.15 9.12
C GLU A 28 -1.38 1.21 8.45
N SER A 29 -1.87 2.28 9.06
CA SER A 29 -1.71 3.65 8.57
C SER A 29 -0.25 4.05 8.41
N LYS A 30 0.68 3.50 9.22
CA LYS A 30 2.12 3.73 9.05
C LYS A 30 2.65 3.22 7.71
N ILE A 31 2.23 2.02 7.31
CA ILE A 31 2.58 1.43 6.02
C ILE A 31 1.94 2.25 4.89
N VAL A 32 0.68 2.66 5.06
CA VAL A 32 -0.02 3.46 4.06
C VAL A 32 0.59 4.86 3.89
N LYS A 33 1.13 5.45 4.95
CA LYS A 33 1.88 6.72 4.86
C LYS A 33 3.14 6.62 4.00
N MET A 34 3.77 5.44 3.89
CA MET A 34 4.87 5.22 2.95
C MET A 34 4.37 5.20 1.50
N MET A 35 3.12 4.79 1.28
CA MET A 35 2.49 4.76 -0.04
C MET A 35 1.85 6.12 -0.33
N GLU A 36 2.66 7.11 -0.74
CA GLU A 36 2.21 8.50 -0.96
C GLU A 36 0.97 8.61 -1.87
N THR A 37 0.87 7.77 -2.90
CA THR A 37 -0.30 7.73 -3.79
C THR A 37 -1.57 7.28 -3.05
N VAL A 38 -1.45 6.28 -2.17
CA VAL A 38 -2.58 5.78 -1.36
C VAL A 38 -2.95 6.81 -0.30
N GLN A 39 -1.97 7.47 0.32
CA GLN A 39 -2.20 8.58 1.24
C GLN A 39 -2.96 9.73 0.57
N SER A 40 -2.53 10.14 -0.61
CA SER A 40 -3.21 11.17 -1.41
C SER A 40 -4.64 10.77 -1.78
N LEU A 41 -4.90 9.47 -1.95
CA LEU A 41 -6.24 8.96 -2.25
C LEU A 41 -7.15 9.00 -1.00
N ILE A 42 -6.60 8.79 0.19
CA ILE A 42 -7.31 8.98 1.47
C ILE A 42 -7.64 10.45 1.68
N ASP A 43 -6.67 11.32 1.46
CA ASP A 43 -6.85 12.76 1.70
C ASP A 43 -7.88 13.36 0.74
N LYS A 44 -8.04 12.77 -0.45
CA LYS A 44 -9.09 13.09 -1.42
C LYS A 44 -10.42 12.40 -1.15
N SER A 45 -10.44 11.29 -0.41
CA SER A 45 -11.69 10.63 -0.05
C SER A 45 -12.32 11.36 1.13
N GLU A 46 -13.45 12.02 0.89
CA GLU A 46 -14.25 12.64 1.95
C GLU A 46 -14.97 11.61 2.84
N ASP A 47 -14.94 10.33 2.42
CA ASP A 47 -15.62 9.26 3.11
C ASP A 47 -14.94 8.87 4.43
N THR A 48 -15.76 8.84 5.49
CA THR A 48 -15.38 8.35 6.81
C THR A 48 -15.08 6.85 6.83
N ALA A 49 -15.50 6.12 5.79
CA ALA A 49 -15.20 4.70 5.60
C ALA A 49 -13.90 4.56 4.80
N THR A 50 -12.81 4.20 5.49
CA THR A 50 -11.45 4.12 4.94
C THR A 50 -11.23 2.88 4.06
N ILE A 51 -12.08 2.69 3.05
CA ILE A 51 -11.97 1.66 2.02
C ILE A 51 -11.48 2.33 0.74
N ILE A 52 -10.24 2.05 0.37
CA ILE A 52 -9.60 2.63 -0.81
C ILE A 52 -9.57 1.59 -1.91
N THR A 53 -10.19 1.89 -3.04
CA THR A 53 -10.13 1.02 -4.21
C THR A 53 -8.91 1.34 -5.06
N LEU A 54 -8.06 0.34 -5.30
CA LEU A 54 -6.87 0.43 -6.14
C LEU A 54 -7.18 -0.27 -7.49
N PRO A 55 -7.50 0.47 -8.56
CA PRO A 55 -8.06 -0.10 -9.78
C PRO A 55 -7.07 -0.85 -10.69
N ASN A 56 -5.76 -0.73 -10.45
CA ASN A 56 -4.71 -1.35 -11.28
C ASN A 56 -3.74 -2.24 -10.47
N ILE A 57 -4.14 -2.65 -9.28
CA ILE A 57 -3.28 -3.45 -8.40
C ILE A 57 -4.01 -4.75 -8.09
N PHE A 58 -3.33 -5.86 -8.40
CA PHE A 58 -3.77 -7.21 -8.08
C PHE A 58 -3.41 -7.57 -6.65
N SER A 59 -4.08 -8.59 -6.10
CA SER A 59 -3.85 -9.08 -4.74
C SER A 59 -2.39 -9.49 -4.47
N ASP A 60 -1.75 -10.18 -5.42
CA ASP A 60 -0.36 -10.62 -5.28
C ASP A 60 0.63 -9.45 -5.25
N ASP A 61 0.46 -8.48 -6.16
CA ASP A 61 1.29 -7.28 -6.20
C ASP A 61 1.11 -6.47 -4.90
N LEU A 62 -0.13 -6.30 -4.41
CA LEU A 62 -0.37 -5.54 -3.18
C LEU A 62 0.25 -6.23 -1.96
N ALA A 63 0.21 -7.57 -1.89
CA ALA A 63 0.84 -8.32 -0.82
C ALA A 63 2.37 -8.12 -0.81
N MET A 64 3.00 -8.14 -2.00
CA MET A 64 4.43 -7.86 -2.15
C MET A 64 4.78 -6.45 -1.69
N ILE A 65 4.01 -5.44 -2.12
CA ILE A 65 4.25 -4.04 -1.74
C ILE A 65 4.09 -3.85 -0.22
N ILE A 66 3.04 -4.43 0.39
CA ILE A 66 2.84 -4.34 1.84
C ILE A 66 4.04 -4.96 2.59
N ASN A 67 4.57 -6.09 2.11
CA ASN A 67 5.74 -6.73 2.72
C ASN A 67 7.00 -5.86 2.60
N TYR A 68 7.21 -5.28 1.42
CA TYR A 68 8.31 -4.34 1.18
C TYR A 68 8.22 -3.12 2.11
N CYS A 69 7.06 -2.49 2.24
CA CYS A 69 6.85 -1.36 3.15
C CYS A 69 7.05 -1.74 4.63
N LYS A 70 6.70 -2.97 5.04
CA LYS A 70 6.98 -3.46 6.40
C LYS A 70 8.48 -3.59 6.67
N LYS A 71 9.23 -4.12 5.70
CA LYS A 71 10.69 -4.21 5.79
C LYS A 71 11.32 -2.83 5.84
N LEU A 72 10.88 -1.90 4.98
CA LEU A 72 11.33 -0.51 5.03
C LEU A 72 11.08 0.14 6.40
N LEU A 73 9.91 -0.07 7.03
CA LEU A 73 9.63 0.45 8.38
C LEU A 73 10.55 -0.16 9.46
N HIS A 74 11.01 -1.39 9.25
CA HIS A 74 11.97 -2.04 10.15
C HIS A 74 13.36 -1.42 10.00
N TYR A 75 13.83 -1.26 8.75
CA TYR A 75 15.11 -0.61 8.44
C TYR A 75 15.13 0.89 8.75
N GLU A 76 13.99 1.56 8.80
CA GLU A 76 13.92 2.96 9.23
C GLU A 76 14.05 3.10 10.76
N GLN A 77 13.75 2.04 11.52
CA GLN A 77 13.90 2.00 12.98
C GLN A 77 15.29 1.54 13.42
N GLU A 78 15.96 0.72 12.62
CA GLU A 78 17.36 0.36 12.79
C GLU A 78 18.20 1.35 11.96
N GLU A 79 18.86 2.34 12.57
CA GLU A 79 19.68 3.37 11.88
C GLU A 79 20.92 2.77 11.15
N THR A 80 20.72 1.87 10.20
CA THR A 80 21.77 1.23 9.39
C THR A 80 21.48 1.50 7.91
N ASN A 81 21.94 2.66 7.42
CA ASN A 81 21.76 3.07 6.02
C ASN A 81 22.30 2.02 5.01
N ASP A 82 23.36 1.28 5.35
CA ASP A 82 23.93 0.22 4.51
C ASP A 82 22.93 -0.93 4.21
N ALA A 83 22.03 -1.27 5.14
CA ALA A 83 21.09 -2.37 4.95
C ALA A 83 19.89 -2.00 4.06
N LYS A 84 19.57 -0.71 3.97
CA LYS A 84 18.48 -0.19 3.15
C LYS A 84 18.84 -0.19 1.67
N ASP A 85 20.06 0.24 1.34
CA ASP A 85 20.56 0.28 -0.04
C ASP A 85 20.72 -1.14 -0.62
N GLU A 86 21.21 -2.11 0.17
CA GLU A 86 21.36 -3.50 -0.30
C GLU A 86 20.01 -4.19 -0.53
N PHE A 87 19.00 -3.89 0.29
CA PHE A 87 17.64 -4.42 0.10
C PHE A 87 16.93 -3.80 -1.10
N ASP A 88 17.09 -2.50 -1.35
CA ASP A 88 16.53 -1.83 -2.53
C ASP A 88 17.13 -2.41 -3.82
N VAL A 89 18.44 -2.68 -3.83
CA VAL A 89 19.12 -3.37 -4.94
C VAL A 89 18.62 -4.82 -5.10
N GLU A 90 18.39 -5.56 -4.03
CA GLU A 90 17.87 -6.94 -4.10
C GLU A 90 16.42 -6.99 -4.60
N PHE A 91 15.58 -6.04 -4.17
CA PHE A 91 14.20 -5.91 -4.63
C PHE A 91 14.13 -5.53 -6.11
N GLU A 92 14.98 -4.59 -6.54
CA GLU A 92 15.10 -4.20 -7.95
C GLU A 92 15.61 -5.37 -8.81
N ASN A 93 16.55 -6.17 -8.32
CA ASN A 93 17.01 -7.37 -9.02
C ASN A 93 15.99 -8.52 -9.06
N GLN A 94 15.07 -8.59 -8.09
CA GLN A 94 13.95 -9.56 -8.12
C GLN A 94 12.87 -9.17 -9.15
N LEU A 95 12.81 -7.90 -9.54
CA LEU A 95 11.98 -7.43 -10.65
C LEU A 95 12.85 -7.41 -11.91
N SER A 96 13.02 -8.57 -12.54
CA SER A 96 13.77 -8.65 -13.80
C SER A 96 13.19 -7.63 -14.80
N GLU A 97 14.05 -6.89 -15.52
CA GLU A 97 13.62 -5.89 -16.52
C GLU A 97 12.61 -6.49 -17.51
N ASP A 98 12.69 -7.81 -17.76
CA ASP A 98 11.78 -8.58 -18.60
C ASP A 98 10.34 -8.60 -18.07
N ASP A 99 10.11 -8.69 -16.75
CA ASP A 99 8.77 -8.64 -16.14
C ASP A 99 8.14 -7.23 -16.22
N ILE A 100 8.97 -6.19 -16.11
CA ILE A 100 8.53 -4.79 -16.20
C ILE A 100 8.14 -4.45 -17.65
N ILE A 101 8.88 -4.97 -18.64
CA ILE A 101 8.61 -4.79 -20.07
C ILE A 101 7.37 -5.58 -20.50
N GLU A 102 7.17 -6.81 -20.03
CA GLU A 102 6.00 -7.62 -20.40
C GLU A 102 4.69 -6.95 -19.96
N ARG A 103 4.64 -6.38 -18.75
CA ARG A 103 3.46 -5.67 -18.24
C ARG A 103 3.13 -4.41 -19.05
N ARG A 104 4.13 -3.72 -19.62
CA ARG A 104 3.93 -2.56 -20.51
C ARG A 104 3.39 -2.94 -21.89
N CYS A 105 3.71 -4.13 -22.40
CA CYS A 105 3.30 -4.58 -23.73
C CYS A 105 1.85 -5.08 -23.82
N LYS A 106 1.21 -5.44 -22.70
CA LYS A 106 -0.18 -5.97 -22.69
C LYS A 106 -1.28 -4.93 -22.54
N LEU A 107 -0.97 -3.63 -22.42
CA LEU A 107 -2.01 -2.60 -22.45
C LEU A 107 -2.48 -2.38 -23.89
N PRO A 108 -3.73 -2.75 -24.25
CA PRO A 108 -4.27 -2.36 -25.54
C PRO A 108 -4.31 -0.83 -25.58
N ARG A 109 -3.50 -0.22 -26.44
CA ARG A 109 -3.72 1.15 -26.87
C ARG A 109 -5.08 1.17 -27.58
N HIS A 110 -6.14 1.47 -26.82
CA HIS A 110 -7.40 1.84 -27.44
C HIS A 110 -7.15 3.11 -28.26
N LYS A 111 -7.54 3.02 -29.53
CA LYS A 111 -7.41 4.03 -30.59
C LYS A 111 -7.88 5.41 -30.17
#